data_AF-A0AAX2AIT5-F1
#
_entry.id   AF-A0AAX2AIT5-F1
#
_cell.length_a   1.000
_cell.length_b   1.000
_cell.length_c   1.000
_cell.angle_alpha   90.00
_cell.angle_beta   90.00
_cell.angle_gamma   90.00
#
_symmetry.space_group_name_H-M   'P 1'
#
loop_
_entity.id
_entity.type
_entity.pdbx_description
1 polymer ?
#
loop_
_entity_poly.entity_id
_entity_poly.type
_entity_poly.pdbx_seq_one_letter_code
_entity_poly.pdbx_strand_id
1 'polypeptide(L)'
;MKKIILLFISFFYLHANSYEYNKINMEANFNILDKNNSKNMKFYYKLGIYYDTLNGFKEKSYCFFNTKVNYDTFNKPKYKICLKNDNKAQIYILNKSNRYSSSDEFNIQIKDISLKIINKKRNKSCNSKATSYSNLNKKITKCLKDVNELI
;
A
#
# COMPACT_ATOMS: atom_id res chain seq x y z
N MET A 1 44.60 0.50 -24.15
CA MET A 1 43.98 -0.35 -23.11
C MET A 1 43.18 0.41 -22.03
N LYS A 2 42.61 1.60 -22.31
CA LYS A 2 41.73 2.32 -21.34
C LYS A 2 40.23 2.34 -21.70
N LYS A 3 39.88 1.99 -22.94
CA LYS A 3 38.48 2.01 -23.43
C LYS A 3 37.69 0.72 -23.20
N ILE A 4 38.37 -0.40 -22.90
CA ILE A 4 37.73 -1.70 -22.69
C ILE A 4 37.14 -1.81 -21.27
N ILE A 5 37.76 -1.17 -20.28
CA ILE A 5 37.31 -1.21 -18.88
C ILE A 5 35.99 -0.42 -18.67
N LEU A 6 35.77 0.65 -19.45
CA LEU A 6 34.53 1.44 -19.38
C LEU A 6 33.29 0.69 -19.89
N LEU A 7 33.45 -0.25 -20.82
CA LEU A 7 32.36 -1.05 -21.40
C LEU A 7 31.83 -2.11 -20.42
N PHE A 8 32.70 -2.67 -19.58
CA PHE A 8 32.28 -3.61 -18.53
C PHE A 8 31.48 -2.94 -17.41
N ILE A 9 31.81 -1.69 -17.06
CA ILE A 9 31.06 -0.95 -16.03
C ILE A 9 29.66 -0.61 -16.54
N SER A 10 29.48 -0.25 -17.81
CA SER A 10 28.15 0.00 -18.38
C SER A 10 27.24 -1.24 -18.44
N PHE A 11 27.81 -2.45 -18.53
CA PHE A 11 27.01 -3.69 -18.53
C PHE A 11 26.44 -4.04 -17.14
N PHE A 12 27.13 -3.66 -16.06
CA PHE A 12 26.61 -3.85 -14.70
C PHE A 12 25.49 -2.87 -14.32
N TYR A 13 25.35 -1.75 -15.03
CA TYR A 13 24.30 -0.76 -14.77
C TYR A 13 22.98 -1.01 -15.49
N LEU A 14 22.87 -2.03 -16.36
CA LEU A 14 21.74 -2.13 -17.28
C LEU A 14 20.53 -2.93 -16.80
N HIS A 15 20.60 -3.73 -15.73
CA HIS A 15 19.43 -4.47 -15.22
C HIS A 15 19.29 -4.41 -13.70
N ALA A 16 19.32 -3.20 -13.12
CA ALA A 16 18.68 -2.95 -11.83
C ALA A 16 17.16 -3.03 -12.00
N ASN A 17 16.63 -4.19 -12.40
CA ASN A 17 15.22 -4.49 -12.19
C ASN A 17 15.03 -4.47 -10.67
N SER A 18 14.40 -3.42 -10.14
CA SER A 18 14.06 -3.34 -8.73
C SER A 18 13.14 -4.54 -8.42
N TYR A 19 13.71 -5.63 -7.92
CA TYR A 19 12.95 -6.83 -7.62
C TYR A 19 12.16 -6.60 -6.33
N GLU A 20 10.84 -6.56 -6.44
CA GLU A 20 9.96 -6.55 -5.27
C GLU A 20 10.08 -7.90 -4.55
N TYR A 21 10.72 -7.91 -3.38
CA TYR A 21 10.79 -9.09 -2.51
C TYR A 21 9.40 -9.50 -2.02
N ASN A 22 8.68 -8.53 -1.46
CA ASN A 22 7.34 -8.72 -0.94
C ASN A 22 6.37 -7.73 -1.58
N LYS A 23 5.14 -8.16 -1.82
CA LYS A 23 4.06 -7.31 -2.32
C LYS A 23 2.89 -7.36 -1.36
N ILE A 24 2.50 -6.20 -0.84
CA ILE A 24 1.31 -6.01 -0.01
C ILE A 24 0.18 -5.49 -0.89
N ASN A 25 -0.91 -6.24 -0.99
CA ASN A 25 -2.16 -5.80 -1.61
C ASN A 25 -3.24 -5.77 -0.54
N MET A 26 -4.00 -4.68 -0.50
CA MET A 26 -5.14 -4.57 0.41
C MET A 26 -6.37 -4.03 -0.31
N GLU A 27 -7.51 -4.54 0.11
CA GLU A 27 -8.84 -4.05 -0.24
C GLU A 27 -9.55 -3.67 1.05
N ALA A 28 -10.02 -2.44 1.15
CA ALA A 28 -10.66 -1.90 2.34
C ALA A 28 -12.06 -1.39 2.00
N ASN A 29 -13.04 -1.78 2.81
CA ASN A 29 -14.39 -1.24 2.74
C ASN A 29 -14.55 -0.16 3.82
N PHE A 30 -14.88 1.05 3.41
CA PHE A 30 -15.14 2.18 4.29
C PHE A 30 -16.61 2.57 4.23
N ASN A 31 -17.20 2.87 5.38
CA ASN A 31 -18.45 3.61 5.44
C ASN A 31 -18.10 5.09 5.46
N ILE A 32 -18.55 5.80 4.43
CA ILE A 32 -18.39 7.25 4.28
C ILE A 32 -19.73 7.88 4.61
N LEU A 33 -19.77 8.64 5.70
CA LEU A 33 -20.95 9.36 6.18
C LEU A 33 -20.81 10.84 5.81
N ASP A 34 -21.75 11.32 5.01
CA ASP A 34 -22.06 12.74 4.80
C ASP A 34 -23.31 13.09 5.61
N LYS A 35 -23.58 14.38 5.84
CA LYS A 35 -24.65 14.92 6.70
C LYS A 35 -26.01 14.22 6.55
N ASN A 36 -26.33 13.72 5.35
CA ASN A 36 -27.61 13.08 5.05
C ASN A 36 -27.50 11.65 4.48
N ASN A 37 -26.30 11.12 4.22
CA ASN A 37 -26.14 9.86 3.49
C ASN A 37 -24.95 9.03 3.99
N SER A 38 -25.15 7.71 4.06
CA SER A 38 -24.07 6.75 4.28
C SER A 38 -23.82 5.96 3.01
N LYS A 39 -22.56 5.86 2.59
CA LYS A 39 -22.16 5.04 1.45
C LYS A 39 -21.01 4.12 1.83
N ASN A 40 -21.20 2.83 1.57
CA ASN A 40 -20.11 1.88 1.62
C ASN A 40 -19.29 1.99 0.32
N MET A 41 -18.00 2.25 0.45
CA MET A 41 -17.10 2.40 -0.68
C MET A 41 -15.84 1.56 -0.48
N LYS A 42 -15.42 0.95 -1.58
CA LYS A 42 -14.25 0.08 -1.63
C LYS A 42 -13.03 0.86 -2.12
N PHE A 43 -11.91 0.67 -1.43
CA PHE A 43 -10.64 1.29 -1.74
C PHE A 43 -9.51 0.27 -1.75
N TYR A 44 -8.43 0.58 -2.47
CA TYR A 44 -7.33 -0.32 -2.73
C TYR A 44 -6.00 0.28 -2.33
N TYR A 45 -5.11 -0.55 -1.80
CA TYR A 45 -3.73 -0.20 -1.50
C TYR A 45 -2.79 -1.26 -2.08
N LYS A 46 -1.70 -0.83 -2.68
CA LYS A 46 -0.63 -1.69 -3.20
C LYS A 46 0.72 -1.11 -2.80
N LEU A 47 1.59 -1.92 -2.20
CA LEU A 47 2.97 -1.57 -1.90
C LEU A 47 3.92 -2.71 -2.29
N GLY A 48 4.97 -2.36 -3.04
CA GLY A 48 6.14 -3.21 -3.25
C GLY A 48 7.19 -2.94 -2.18
N ILE A 49 7.75 -3.99 -1.59
CA ILE A 49 8.84 -3.94 -0.62
C ILE A 49 10.07 -4.57 -1.31
N TYR A 50 11.13 -3.80 -1.46
CA TYR A 50 12.33 -4.17 -2.23
C TYR A 50 13.50 -4.65 -1.36
N TYR A 51 13.28 -4.79 -0.05
CA TYR A 51 14.26 -5.28 0.91
C TYR A 51 13.62 -6.32 1.83
N ASP A 52 14.46 -7.12 2.49
CA ASP A 52 13.97 -8.09 3.47
C ASP A 52 13.54 -7.35 4.75
N THR A 53 12.28 -7.51 5.13
CA THR A 53 11.67 -6.84 6.29
C THR A 53 11.74 -7.77 7.50
N LEU A 54 12.98 -8.13 7.89
CA LEU A 54 13.25 -9.04 9.00
C LEU A 54 12.79 -8.47 10.35
N ASN A 55 12.93 -7.15 10.55
CA ASN A 55 12.78 -6.49 11.86
C ASN A 55 11.42 -5.77 12.05
N GLY A 56 10.39 -6.20 11.33
CA GLY A 56 9.04 -5.66 11.43
C GLY A 56 8.75 -4.54 10.45
N PHE A 57 7.51 -4.50 9.98
CA PHE A 57 7.03 -3.54 8.99
C PHE A 57 6.08 -2.56 9.66
N LYS A 58 6.40 -1.26 9.59
CA LYS A 58 5.59 -0.20 10.18
C LYS A 58 5.49 0.98 9.22
N GLU A 59 4.31 1.18 8.67
CA GLU A 59 3.99 2.35 7.86
C GLU A 59 3.36 3.43 8.73
N LYS A 60 3.71 4.71 8.53
CA LYS A 60 3.07 5.79 9.30
C LYS A 60 1.56 5.90 9.02
N SER A 61 1.15 5.53 7.81
CA SER A 61 -0.25 5.52 7.38
C SER A 61 -0.46 4.62 6.17
N TYR A 62 -1.68 4.10 6.00
CA TYR A 62 -2.09 3.37 4.81
C TYR A 62 -3.07 4.20 3.98
N CYS A 63 -2.66 4.65 2.79
CA CYS A 63 -3.50 5.45 1.90
C CYS A 63 -4.11 4.62 0.78
N PHE A 64 -5.40 4.32 0.91
CA PHE A 64 -6.16 3.55 -0.05
C PHE A 64 -6.80 4.47 -1.10
N PHE A 65 -6.94 4.00 -2.34
CA PHE A 65 -7.49 4.75 -3.46
C PHE A 65 -8.79 4.12 -3.98
N ASN A 66 -9.74 4.92 -4.45
CA ASN A 66 -11.07 4.43 -4.84
C ASN A 66 -11.12 3.66 -6.18
N THR A 67 -9.98 3.55 -6.87
CA THR A 67 -9.82 2.71 -8.04
C THR A 67 -8.55 1.87 -7.88
N LYS A 68 -8.47 0.74 -8.59
CA LYS A 68 -7.23 -0.04 -8.68
C LYS A 68 -6.20 0.78 -9.47
N VAL A 69 -5.42 1.60 -8.78
CA VAL A 69 -4.38 2.40 -9.41
C VAL A 69 -3.33 1.46 -10.01
N ASN A 70 -3.01 1.69 -11.28
CA ASN A 70 -1.74 1.32 -11.87
C ASN A 70 -0.90 2.60 -11.88
N TYR A 71 0.27 2.56 -11.22
CA TYR A 71 1.11 3.73 -10.96
C TYR A 71 1.69 4.36 -12.24
N ASP A 72 1.50 3.73 -13.40
CA ASP A 72 1.99 4.18 -14.71
C ASP A 72 1.04 5.14 -15.46
N THR A 73 -0.08 5.55 -14.86
CA THR A 73 -1.06 6.44 -15.52
C THR A 73 -1.16 7.81 -14.86
N PHE A 74 -1.17 8.88 -15.68
CA PHE A 74 -1.36 10.27 -15.23
C PHE A 74 -2.72 10.55 -14.56
N ASN A 75 -3.66 9.60 -14.64
CA ASN A 75 -5.00 9.71 -14.08
C ASN A 75 -5.00 9.34 -12.59
N LYS A 76 -4.87 10.35 -11.73
CA LYS A 76 -5.02 10.18 -10.28
C LYS A 76 -6.48 9.89 -9.92
N PRO A 77 -6.74 8.96 -8.99
CA PRO A 77 -8.10 8.68 -8.50
C PRO A 77 -8.71 9.91 -7.82
N LYS A 78 -10.01 10.12 -7.99
CA LYS A 78 -10.70 11.26 -7.38
C LYS A 78 -10.62 11.26 -5.85
N TYR A 79 -10.66 10.08 -5.23
CA TYR A 79 -10.69 9.93 -3.78
C TYR A 79 -9.56 9.03 -3.30
N LYS A 80 -8.96 9.39 -2.16
CA LYS A 80 -8.14 8.47 -1.37
C LYS A 80 -8.50 8.61 0.11
N ILE A 81 -8.42 7.52 0.86
CA ILE A 81 -8.61 7.51 2.30
C ILE A 81 -7.31 7.05 2.94
N CYS A 82 -6.76 7.83 3.87
CA CYS A 82 -5.58 7.45 4.61
C CYS A 82 -5.96 7.07 6.04
N LEU A 83 -5.57 5.86 6.43
CA LEU A 83 -5.67 5.35 7.79
C LEU A 83 -4.35 5.61 8.53
N LYS A 84 -4.41 6.45 9.56
CA LYS A 84 -3.27 6.86 10.38
C LYS A 84 -3.08 5.94 11.59
N ASN A 85 -1.91 6.07 12.21
CA ASN A 85 -1.47 5.23 13.32
C ASN A 85 -2.28 5.35 14.62
N ASP A 86 -2.99 6.46 14.81
CA ASP A 86 -3.97 6.70 15.86
C ASP A 86 -5.37 6.12 15.55
N ASN A 87 -5.47 5.24 14.55
CA ASN A 87 -6.71 4.70 13.98
C ASN A 87 -7.65 5.75 13.36
N LYS A 88 -7.22 7.00 13.15
CA LYS A 88 -8.03 7.98 12.42
C LYS A 88 -7.96 7.71 10.92
N ALA A 89 -9.13 7.65 10.29
CA ALA A 89 -9.27 7.65 8.84
C ALA A 89 -9.60 9.06 8.36
N GLN A 90 -8.91 9.52 7.32
CA GLN A 90 -9.16 10.83 6.71
C GLN A 90 -9.33 10.67 5.20
N ILE A 91 -10.37 11.27 4.64
CA ILE A 91 -10.58 11.31 3.21
C ILE A 91 -9.87 12.50 2.59
N TYR A 92 -9.32 12.29 1.40
CA TYR A 92 -8.71 13.32 0.58
C TYR A 92 -9.34 13.29 -0.81
N ILE A 93 -9.61 14.48 -1.33
CA ILE A 93 -10.27 14.70 -2.60
C ILE A 93 -9.28 15.37 -3.56
N LEU A 94 -9.16 14.83 -4.77
CA LEU A 94 -8.35 15.43 -5.82
C LEU A 94 -9.02 16.70 -6.34
N ASN A 95 -8.32 17.82 -6.28
CA ASN A 95 -8.79 19.11 -6.79
C ASN A 95 -8.45 19.30 -8.29
N LYS A 96 -8.95 20.40 -8.88
CA LYS A 96 -8.71 20.76 -10.29
C LYS A 96 -7.22 20.95 -10.62
N SER A 97 -6.41 21.31 -9.62
CA SER A 97 -4.95 21.46 -9.74
C SER A 97 -4.18 20.14 -9.59
N ASN A 98 -4.86 18.99 -9.65
CA ASN A 98 -4.28 17.64 -9.52
C ASN A 98 -3.54 17.41 -8.18
N ARG A 99 -3.99 18.10 -7.12
CA ARG A 99 -3.51 17.97 -5.74
C ARG A 99 -4.61 17.40 -4.84
N TYR A 100 -4.22 16.59 -3.87
CA TYR A 100 -5.14 16.08 -2.86
C TYR A 100 -5.23 17.05 -1.69
N SER A 101 -6.45 17.35 -1.26
CA SER A 101 -6.73 18.09 -0.02
C SER A 101 -7.61 17.24 0.88
N SER A 102 -7.40 17.30 2.19
CA SER A 102 -8.29 16.65 3.15
C SER A 102 -9.65 17.32 3.16
N SER A 103 -10.71 16.55 3.42
CA SER A 103 -12.04 17.08 3.72
C SER A 103 -12.48 16.58 5.09
N ASP A 104 -13.00 17.50 5.89
CA ASP A 104 -13.57 17.25 7.22
C ASP A 104 -15.09 17.13 7.17
N GLU A 105 -15.69 17.24 5.99
CA GLU A 105 -17.14 17.12 5.77
C GLU A 105 -17.65 15.67 5.89
N PHE A 106 -16.74 14.71 5.85
CA PHE A 106 -17.06 13.29 5.85
C PHE A 106 -16.56 12.61 7.12
N ASN A 107 -17.43 11.84 7.77
CA ASN A 107 -17.02 10.92 8.82
C ASN A 107 -16.72 9.54 8.21
N ILE A 108 -15.50 9.05 8.42
CA ILE A 108 -14.99 7.83 7.78
C ILE A 108 -14.82 6.72 8.82
N GLN A 109 -15.51 5.61 8.62
CA GLN A 109 -15.38 4.42 9.46
C GLN A 109 -14.86 3.24 8.64
N ILE A 110 -13.87 2.53 9.17
CA ILE A 110 -13.39 1.28 8.57
C ILE A 110 -14.39 0.19 8.91
N LYS A 111 -14.89 -0.51 7.89
CA LYS A 111 -15.69 -1.72 8.10
C LYS A 111 -14.78 -2.94 8.17
N ASP A 112 -13.98 -3.15 7.14
CA ASP A 112 -13.05 -4.27 7.03
C ASP A 112 -11.92 -3.96 6.04
N ILE A 113 -10.80 -4.65 6.23
CA ILE A 113 -9.63 -4.62 5.37
C ILE A 113 -9.21 -6.06 5.12
N SER A 114 -9.23 -6.47 3.85
CA SER A 114 -8.66 -7.73 3.38
C SER A 114 -7.22 -7.50 2.90
N LEU A 115 -6.29 -8.29 3.44
CA LEU A 115 -4.85 -8.20 3.19
C LEU A 115 -4.36 -9.46 2.46
N LYS A 116 -3.54 -9.27 1.43
CA LYS A 116 -2.77 -10.33 0.77
C LYS A 116 -1.31 -9.89 0.63
N ILE A 117 -0.40 -10.62 1.29
CA ILE A 117 1.05 -10.46 1.15
C ILE A 117 1.61 -11.60 0.33
N ILE A 118 2.45 -11.29 -0.64
CA ILE A 118 3.06 -12.26 -1.56
C ILE A 118 4.59 -12.08 -1.50
N ASN A 119 5.31 -13.14 -1.18
CA ASN A 119 6.76 -13.22 -1.40
C ASN A 119 6.99 -13.87 -2.77
N LYS A 120 7.45 -13.07 -3.73
CA LYS A 120 7.66 -13.56 -5.11
C LYS A 120 8.83 -14.54 -5.19
N LYS A 121 9.86 -14.37 -4.36
CA LYS A 121 11.09 -15.19 -4.38
C LYS A 121 10.83 -16.61 -3.90
N ARG A 122 9.97 -16.76 -2.89
CA ARG A 122 9.64 -18.05 -2.27
C ARG A 122 8.32 -18.65 -2.75
N ASN A 123 7.61 -17.98 -3.66
CA ASN A 123 6.27 -18.35 -4.11
C ASN A 123 5.30 -18.60 -2.93
N LYS A 124 5.43 -17.80 -1.87
CA LYS A 124 4.57 -17.88 -0.67
C LYS A 124 3.59 -16.72 -0.62
N SER A 125 2.44 -16.98 -0.02
CA SER A 125 1.47 -15.91 0.24
C SER A 125 0.78 -16.10 1.58
N CYS A 126 0.38 -14.98 2.18
CA CYS A 126 -0.40 -14.92 3.41
C CYS A 126 -1.60 -14.02 3.19
N ASN A 127 -2.77 -14.46 3.65
CA ASN A 127 -4.00 -13.68 3.61
C ASN A 127 -4.48 -13.40 5.04
N SER A 128 -5.00 -12.20 5.27
CA SER A 128 -5.55 -11.85 6.58
C SER A 128 -6.67 -10.81 6.48
N LYS A 129 -7.34 -10.56 7.60
CA LYS A 129 -8.35 -9.52 7.74
C LYS A 129 -8.05 -8.64 8.94
N ALA A 130 -8.35 -7.35 8.82
CA ALA A 130 -8.20 -6.36 9.88
C ALA A 130 -9.36 -5.36 9.87
N THR A 131 -9.59 -4.69 10.99
CA THR A 131 -10.67 -3.69 11.17
C THR A 131 -10.16 -2.37 11.74
N SER A 132 -8.86 -2.26 12.04
CA SER A 132 -8.23 -1.06 12.57
C SER A 132 -6.77 -0.98 12.13
N TYR A 133 -6.13 0.18 12.28
CA TYR A 133 -4.71 0.36 11.93
C TYR A 133 -3.82 -0.57 12.77
N SER A 134 -4.04 -0.61 14.09
CA SER A 134 -3.22 -1.43 15.00
C SER A 134 -3.32 -2.92 14.67
N ASN A 135 -4.54 -3.40 14.40
CA ASN A 135 -4.76 -4.78 13.97
C ASN A 135 -4.07 -5.04 12.62
N LEU A 136 -4.21 -4.12 11.66
CA LEU A 136 -3.60 -4.23 10.35
C LEU A 136 -2.06 -4.35 10.42
N ASN A 137 -1.38 -3.48 11.18
CA ASN A 137 0.07 -3.56 11.38
C ASN A 137 0.51 -4.92 11.93
N LYS A 138 -0.20 -5.43 12.94
CA LYS A 138 0.08 -6.74 13.55
C LYS A 138 -0.08 -7.87 12.52
N LYS A 139 -1.16 -7.84 11.72
CA LYS A 139 -1.41 -8.83 10.66
C LYS A 139 -0.35 -8.77 9.56
N ILE A 140 0.07 -7.57 9.14
CA ILE A 140 1.13 -7.41 8.15
C ILE A 140 2.44 -7.98 8.67
N THR A 141 2.84 -7.61 9.88
CA THR A 141 4.09 -8.10 10.50
C THR A 141 4.08 -9.62 10.62
N LYS A 142 2.97 -10.21 11.09
CA LYS A 142 2.83 -11.67 11.15
C LYS A 142 2.94 -12.31 9.76
N CYS A 143 2.17 -11.82 8.79
CA CYS A 143 2.20 -12.36 7.43
C CYS A 143 3.58 -12.26 6.78
N LEU A 144 4.32 -11.17 7.01
CA LEU A 144 5.69 -11.02 6.49
C LEU A 144 6.64 -12.05 7.10
N LYS A 145 6.57 -12.30 8.41
CA LYS A 145 7.32 -13.38 9.05
C LYS A 145 6.99 -14.74 8.45
N ASP A 146 5.71 -15.05 8.27
CA ASP A 146 5.24 -16.32 7.75
C ASP A 146 5.74 -16.57 6.30
N VAL A 147 5.63 -15.58 5.41
CA VAL A 147 6.07 -15.74 4.00
C VAL A 147 7.59 -15.67 3.82
N ASN A 148 8.31 -15.09 4.78
CA ASN A 148 9.78 -15.03 4.82
C ASN A 148 10.40 -16.15 5.68
N GLU A 149 9.60 -17.08 6.23
CA GLU A 149 10.03 -18.19 7.10
C GLU A 149 10.88 -17.74 8.29
N LEU A 150 10.51 -16.60 8.89
CA LEU A 150 11.13 -16.11 10.11
C LEU A 150 10.37 -16.70 11.29
N ILE A 151 10.89 -17.81 11.84
CA ILE A 151 10.40 -18.41 13.09
C ILE A 151 10.72 -17.46 14.25
#